data_AF-A0A8J7HNY3-F1
#
_entry.id   AF-A0A8J7HNY3-F1
#
_cell.length_a   1.000
_cell.length_b   1.000
_cell.length_c   1.000
_cell.angle_alpha   90.00
_cell.angle_beta   90.00
_cell.angle_gamma   90.00
#
_symmetry.space_group_name_H-M   'P 1'
#
loop_
_entity.id
_entity.type
_entity.pdbx_description
1 polymer ?
#
loop_
_entity_poly.entity_id
_entity_poly.type
_entity_poly.pdbx_seq_one_letter_code
_entity_poly.pdbx_strand_id
1 'polypeptide(L)'
;MAKRHKSGRCVHCLENVDSLTRDHVFPSAWYPDTTPENLQRWTIPSCRECNQEYGKLEEDLLLRLGLCIDPEYAKSSGITEKVLRSIDPEYATDSKEKRIRQRKREKLIKEIVKFKTLPNKGIYPNFRSQSNRYYPEYLSIIIPSKK
;
A
#
# COMPACT_ATOMS: atom_id res chain seq x y z
N MET A 1 4.49 -27.78 2.39
CA MET A 1 3.73 -26.91 1.46
C MET A 1 2.24 -27.04 1.78
N ALA A 2 1.53 -25.93 2.05
CA ALA A 2 0.10 -25.98 2.35
C ALA A 2 -0.69 -26.43 1.10
N LYS A 3 -1.61 -27.38 1.27
CA LYS A 3 -2.45 -27.94 0.20
C LYS A 3 -3.21 -26.80 -0.50
N ARG A 4 -3.12 -26.71 -1.84
CA ARG A 4 -3.94 -25.78 -2.64
C ARG A 4 -5.41 -26.01 -2.28
N HIS A 5 -6.17 -24.94 -2.03
CA HIS A 5 -7.61 -25.07 -1.87
C HIS A 5 -8.18 -25.61 -3.18
N LYS A 6 -8.95 -26.70 -3.06
CA LYS A 6 -9.75 -27.27 -4.15
C LYS A 6 -10.72 -26.22 -4.69
N SER A 7 -11.36 -26.54 -5.82
CA SER A 7 -12.44 -25.76 -6.40
C SER A 7 -13.42 -25.24 -5.34
N GLY A 8 -13.92 -24.03 -5.55
CA GLY A 8 -14.78 -23.37 -4.59
C GLY A 8 -15.12 -21.94 -5.00
N ARG A 9 -15.78 -21.23 -4.09
CA ARG A 9 -16.29 -19.88 -4.35
C ARG A 9 -15.26 -18.82 -3.95
N CYS A 10 -14.96 -17.90 -4.85
CA CYS A 10 -14.14 -16.72 -4.55
C CYS A 10 -14.90 -15.76 -3.63
N VAL A 11 -14.29 -15.27 -2.54
CA VAL A 11 -14.95 -14.32 -1.63
C VAL A 11 -15.22 -12.94 -2.24
N HIS A 12 -14.45 -12.56 -3.26
CA HIS A 12 -14.52 -11.22 -3.85
C HIS A 12 -15.55 -11.14 -4.98
N CYS A 13 -15.45 -12.02 -5.99
CA CYS A 13 -16.37 -12.02 -7.13
C CYS A 13 -17.53 -13.00 -6.97
N LEU A 14 -17.53 -13.83 -5.93
CA LEU A 14 -18.57 -14.82 -5.66
C LEU A 14 -18.74 -15.91 -6.74
N GLU A 15 -17.82 -15.99 -7.70
CA GLU A 15 -17.81 -17.03 -8.73
C GLU A 15 -17.25 -18.35 -8.20
N ASN A 16 -17.74 -19.47 -8.73
CA ASN A 16 -17.16 -20.78 -8.52
C ASN A 16 -15.97 -20.96 -9.48
N VAL A 17 -14.80 -21.29 -8.93
CA VAL A 17 -13.57 -21.47 -9.69
C VAL A 17 -12.92 -22.80 -9.36
N ASP A 18 -12.21 -23.36 -10.33
CA ASP A 18 -11.55 -24.67 -10.17
C ASP A 18 -10.34 -24.62 -9.23
N SER A 19 -9.76 -23.43 -9.04
CA SER A 19 -8.62 -23.24 -8.16
C SER A 19 -8.71 -21.91 -7.39
N LEU A 20 -8.50 -22.00 -6.08
CA LEU A 20 -8.47 -20.85 -5.19
C LEU A 20 -7.04 -20.59 -4.71
N THR A 21 -6.72 -19.31 -4.62
CA THR A 21 -5.52 -18.76 -3.97
C THR A 21 -5.84 -18.36 -2.53
N ARG A 22 -4.82 -18.01 -1.75
CA ARG A 22 -4.96 -17.46 -0.40
C ARG A 22 -4.59 -15.99 -0.44
N ASP A 23 -5.59 -15.14 -0.45
CA ASP A 23 -5.42 -13.70 -0.39
C ASP A 23 -5.23 -13.26 1.06
N HIS A 24 -4.38 -12.27 1.30
CA HIS A 24 -4.13 -11.76 2.64
C HIS A 24 -5.20 -10.72 2.98
N VAL A 25 -5.91 -10.88 4.10
CA VAL A 25 -6.92 -9.90 4.52
C VAL A 25 -6.30 -8.52 4.77
N PHE A 26 -5.11 -8.52 5.35
CA PHE A 26 -4.22 -7.36 5.38
C PHE A 26 -2.90 -7.76 4.73
N PRO A 27 -2.41 -6.99 3.73
CA PRO A 27 -1.19 -7.34 3.02
C PRO A 27 -0.01 -7.51 3.97
N SER A 28 0.85 -8.49 3.68
CA SER A 28 2.05 -8.73 4.50
C SER A 28 2.95 -7.49 4.59
N ALA A 29 2.97 -6.64 3.56
CA ALA A 29 3.75 -5.41 3.53
C ALA A 29 3.23 -4.31 4.48
N TRP A 30 1.99 -4.42 4.99
CA TRP A 30 1.37 -3.42 5.87
C TRP A 30 1.72 -3.66 7.35
N TYR A 31 2.34 -4.80 7.67
CA TYR A 31 2.77 -5.10 9.03
C TYR A 31 4.08 -4.37 9.36
N PRO A 32 4.14 -3.66 10.50
CA PRO A 32 5.39 -3.07 11.01
C PRO A 32 6.45 -4.15 11.25
N ASP A 33 7.72 -3.75 11.25
CA ASP A 33 8.84 -4.67 11.53
C ASP A 33 8.82 -5.20 12.98
N THR A 34 8.13 -4.49 13.87
CA THR A 34 7.88 -4.91 15.25
C THR A 34 6.78 -5.98 15.38
N THR A 35 6.16 -6.39 14.26
CA THR A 35 5.12 -7.44 14.27
C THR A 35 5.74 -8.80 14.63
N PRO A 36 5.24 -9.51 15.66
CA PRO A 36 5.75 -10.83 16.03
C PRO A 36 5.67 -11.84 14.88
N GLU A 37 6.71 -12.64 14.70
CA GLU A 37 6.77 -13.66 13.63
C GLU A 37 5.69 -14.74 13.77
N ASN A 38 5.28 -15.02 15.01
CA ASN A 38 4.24 -16.00 15.32
C ASN A 38 2.82 -15.45 15.16
N LEU A 39 2.64 -14.18 14.75
CA LEU A 39 1.32 -13.63 14.49
C LEU A 39 0.67 -14.33 13.29
N GLN A 40 -0.51 -14.90 13.51
CA GLN A 40 -1.29 -15.51 12.44
C GLN A 40 -1.83 -14.42 11.50
N ARG A 41 -1.25 -14.31 10.31
CA ARG A 41 -1.76 -13.44 9.25
C ARG A 41 -2.98 -14.08 8.60
N TRP A 42 -4.13 -13.43 8.70
CA TRP A 42 -5.37 -13.95 8.14
C TRP A 42 -5.32 -14.00 6.62
N THR A 43 -5.85 -15.09 6.07
CA THR A 43 -5.99 -15.29 4.63
C THR A 43 -7.38 -15.80 4.29
N ILE A 44 -7.86 -15.43 3.11
CA ILE A 44 -9.20 -15.78 2.60
C ILE A 44 -9.09 -16.41 1.20
N PRO A 45 -10.03 -17.29 0.81
CA PRO A 45 -10.01 -17.90 -0.51
C PRO A 45 -10.42 -16.91 -1.59
N SER A 46 -9.55 -16.69 -2.58
CA SER A 46 -9.83 -15.82 -3.74
C SER A 46 -9.44 -16.50 -5.05
N CYS A 47 -10.15 -16.22 -6.14
CA CYS A 47 -9.64 -16.52 -7.47
C CYS A 47 -8.36 -15.71 -7.75
N ARG A 48 -7.60 -16.13 -8.77
CA ARG A 48 -6.32 -15.51 -9.12
C ARG A 48 -6.50 -14.08 -9.61
N GLU A 49 -7.53 -13.83 -10.41
CA GLU A 49 -7.82 -12.53 -11.00
C GLU A 49 -8.07 -11.49 -9.91
N CYS A 50 -9.00 -11.76 -8.99
CA CYS A 50 -9.31 -10.86 -7.89
C CYS A 50 -8.10 -10.62 -6.98
N ASN A 51 -7.39 -11.68 -6.58
CA ASN A 51 -6.22 -11.54 -5.70
C ASN A 51 -5.13 -10.65 -6.37
N GLN A 52 -4.89 -10.84 -7.67
CA GLN A 52 -3.94 -10.00 -8.40
C GLN A 52 -4.42 -8.55 -8.58
N GLU A 53 -5.72 -8.34 -8.78
CA GLU A 53 -6.28 -6.98 -8.91
C GLU A 53 -6.22 -6.22 -7.59
N TYR A 54 -6.72 -6.82 -6.50
CA TYR A 54 -6.68 -6.22 -5.17
C TYR A 54 -5.25 -6.00 -4.69
N GLY A 55 -4.34 -6.96 -4.91
CA GLY A 55 -2.93 -6.79 -4.56
C GLY A 55 -2.28 -5.58 -5.23
N LYS A 56 -2.65 -5.25 -6.48
CA LYS A 56 -2.18 -4.02 -7.17
C LYS A 56 -2.76 -2.76 -6.55
N LEU A 57 -4.04 -2.78 -6.16
CA LEU A 57 -4.70 -1.64 -5.50
C LEU A 57 -4.09 -1.38 -4.13
N GLU A 58 -3.84 -2.43 -3.36
CA GLU A 58 -3.24 -2.36 -2.04
C GLU A 58 -1.78 -1.88 -2.08
N GLU A 59 -1.02 -2.32 -3.09
CA GLU A 59 0.34 -1.82 -3.34
C GLU A 59 0.32 -0.31 -3.66
N ASP A 60 -0.56 0.13 -4.54
CA ASP A 60 -0.72 1.54 -4.93
C ASP A 60 -1.18 2.42 -3.75
N LEU A 61 -2.02 1.87 -2.86
CA LEU A 61 -2.46 2.52 -1.64
C LEU A 61 -1.34 2.63 -0.60
N LEU A 62 -0.60 1.53 -0.35
CA LEU A 62 0.54 1.53 0.57
C LEU A 62 1.61 2.53 0.15
N LEU A 63 1.87 2.64 -1.15
CA LEU A 63 2.84 3.60 -1.68
C LEU A 63 2.52 5.04 -1.25
N ARG A 64 1.23 5.40 -1.26
CA ARG A 64 0.76 6.74 -0.91
C ARG A 64 0.71 6.95 0.59
N LEU A 65 0.07 6.03 1.31
CA LEU A 65 -0.12 6.16 2.75
C LEU A 65 1.19 5.99 3.51
N GLY A 66 2.06 5.07 3.10
CA GLY A 66 3.33 4.80 3.79
C GLY A 66 4.30 5.99 3.78
N LEU A 67 4.19 6.89 2.81
CA LEU A 67 4.96 8.14 2.78
C LEU A 67 4.35 9.26 3.66
N CYS A 68 3.12 9.08 4.13
CA CYS A 68 2.42 10.01 5.00
C CYS A 68 2.45 9.57 6.48
N ILE A 69 3.14 8.46 6.78
CA ILE A 69 3.28 7.94 8.14
C ILE A 69 4.59 8.44 8.76
N ASP A 70 4.55 8.74 10.06
CA ASP A 70 5.74 9.08 10.83
C ASP A 70 6.69 7.86 10.91
N PRO A 71 7.91 7.94 10.33
CA PRO A 71 8.85 6.82 10.35
C PRO A 71 9.37 6.51 11.76
N GLU A 72 9.34 7.49 12.68
CA GLU A 72 9.83 7.33 14.06
C GLU A 72 8.76 6.75 14.99
N TYR A 73 7.51 6.64 14.53
CA TYR A 73 6.45 6.07 15.35
C TYR A 73 6.57 4.53 15.39
N ALA A 74 6.83 3.99 16.59
CA ALA A 74 7.12 2.56 16.77
C ALA A 74 6.05 1.61 16.20
N LYS A 75 4.76 2.01 16.21
CA LYS A 75 3.66 1.19 15.65
C LYS A 75 3.63 1.17 14.12
N SER A 76 4.47 1.95 13.44
CA SER A 76 4.62 1.97 11.99
C SER A 76 6.06 1.75 11.53
N SER A 77 6.92 1.26 12.43
CA SER A 77 8.32 0.98 12.14
C SER A 77 8.48 0.13 10.87
N GLY A 78 9.40 0.57 10.00
CA GLY A 78 9.74 -0.12 8.75
C GLY A 78 8.79 0.11 7.58
N ILE A 79 7.59 0.66 7.79
CA ILE A 79 6.61 0.87 6.70
C ILE A 79 7.14 1.90 5.69
N THR A 80 7.56 3.07 6.16
CA THR A 80 8.08 4.14 5.30
C THR A 80 9.31 3.68 4.53
N GLU A 81 10.23 2.94 5.17
CA GLU A 81 11.43 2.41 4.53
C GLU A 81 11.11 1.37 3.44
N LYS A 82 10.19 0.44 3.70
CA LYS A 82 9.69 -0.52 2.69
C LYS A 82 9.16 0.21 1.45
N VAL A 83 8.39 1.27 1.67
CA VAL A 83 7.84 2.09 0.58
C VAL A 83 8.93 2.82 -0.19
N LEU A 84 9.86 3.49 0.50
CA LEU A 84 10.99 4.18 -0.14
C LEU A 84 11.84 3.22 -0.97
N ARG A 85 12.16 2.04 -0.43
CA ARG A 85 12.86 0.99 -1.17
C ARG A 85 12.08 0.57 -2.41
N SER A 86 10.76 0.38 -2.30
CA SER A 86 9.91 -0.09 -3.42
C SER A 86 9.89 0.84 -4.64
N ILE A 87 10.28 2.11 -4.49
CA ILE A 87 10.38 3.09 -5.57
C ILE A 87 11.82 3.46 -5.94
N ASP A 88 12.80 3.00 -5.18
CA ASP A 88 14.21 3.27 -5.44
C ASP A 88 14.79 2.25 -6.44
N PRO A 89 15.20 2.68 -7.65
CA PRO A 89 15.78 1.81 -8.67
C PRO A 89 17.10 1.14 -8.24
N GLU A 90 17.81 1.66 -7.24
CA GLU A 90 19.08 1.10 -6.78
C GLU A 90 18.90 -0.19 -5.95
N TYR A 91 17.69 -0.42 -5.45
CA TYR A 91 17.33 -1.66 -4.77
C TYR A 91 16.76 -2.74 -5.71
N ALA A 92 16.83 -2.54 -7.02
CA ALA A 92 16.37 -3.52 -8.01
C ALA A 92 17.40 -4.63 -8.24
N THR A 93 16.91 -5.84 -8.46
CA THR A 93 17.76 -7.01 -8.76
C THR A 93 18.10 -7.14 -10.24
N ASP A 94 17.26 -6.59 -11.13
CA ASP A 94 17.45 -6.62 -12.57
C ASP A 94 17.01 -5.31 -13.27
N SER A 95 17.30 -5.20 -14.57
CA SER A 95 17.00 -4.01 -15.37
C SER A 95 15.49 -3.77 -15.55
N LYS A 96 14.69 -4.83 -15.56
CA LYS A 96 13.23 -4.76 -15.68
C LYS A 96 12.64 -4.18 -14.40
N GLU A 97 13.07 -4.67 -13.25
CA GLU A 97 12.69 -4.16 -11.93
C GLU A 97 13.15 -2.71 -11.75
N LYS A 98 14.37 -2.37 -12.17
CA LYS A 98 14.88 -0.99 -12.16
C LYS A 98 13.93 -0.04 -12.89
N ARG A 99 13.47 -0.44 -14.08
CA ARG A 99 12.48 0.32 -14.87
C ARG A 99 11.12 0.43 -14.18
N ILE A 100 10.66 -0.63 -13.50
CA ILE A 100 9.38 -0.62 -12.77
C ILE A 100 9.44 0.36 -11.59
N ARG A 101 10.50 0.27 -10.76
CA ARG A 101 10.68 1.16 -9.59
C ARG A 101 10.81 2.62 -10.03
N GLN A 102 11.60 2.89 -11.07
CA GLN A 102 11.73 4.23 -11.65
C GLN A 102 10.38 4.80 -12.10
N ARG A 103 9.56 4.01 -12.82
CA ARG A 103 8.23 4.46 -13.25
C ARG A 103 7.29 4.74 -12.08
N LYS A 104 7.34 3.92 -11.02
CA LYS A 104 6.55 4.16 -9.79
C LYS A 104 6.96 5.47 -9.13
N ARG A 105 8.27 5.72 -8.99
CA ARG A 105 8.82 6.97 -8.46
C ARG A 105 8.37 8.18 -9.28
N GLU A 106 8.49 8.11 -10.60
CA GLU A 106 8.07 9.19 -11.50
C GLU A 106 6.57 9.46 -11.44
N LYS A 107 5.74 8.41 -11.40
CA LYS A 107 4.29 8.54 -11.25
C LYS A 107 3.96 9.26 -9.94
N LEU A 108 4.54 8.80 -8.84
CA LEU A 108 4.31 9.38 -7.52
C LEU A 108 4.71 10.86 -7.45
N ILE A 109 5.91 11.21 -7.95
CA ILE A 109 6.38 12.61 -7.96
C ILE A 109 5.42 13.51 -8.74
N LYS A 110 4.87 13.03 -9.86
CA LYS A 110 3.88 13.78 -10.65
C LYS A 110 2.55 14.01 -9.93
N GLU A 111 2.21 13.17 -8.96
CA GLU A 111 0.97 13.24 -8.18
C GLU A 111 1.13 14.05 -6.88
N ILE A 112 2.36 14.42 -6.51
CA ILE A 112 2.62 15.31 -5.37
C ILE A 112 2.15 16.72 -5.73
N VAL A 113 1.28 17.27 -4.89
CA VAL A 113 0.77 18.63 -5.00
C VAL A 113 1.28 19.45 -3.82
N LYS A 114 1.63 20.71 -4.11
CA LYS A 114 2.04 21.69 -3.10
C LYS A 114 0.87 22.58 -2.76
N PHE A 115 0.54 22.67 -1.47
CA PHE A 115 -0.48 23.57 -0.96
C PHE A 115 0.17 24.66 -0.09
N LYS A 116 -0.11 25.94 -0.40
CA LYS A 116 0.23 27.05 0.52
C LYS A 116 -0.70 27.06 1.73
N THR A 117 -1.96 26.71 1.52
CA THR A 117 -2.98 26.56 2.55
C THR A 117 -3.68 25.22 2.35
N LEU A 118 -3.80 24.44 3.43
CA LEU A 118 -4.49 23.15 3.37
C LEU A 118 -5.97 23.36 3.01
N PRO A 119 -6.53 22.58 2.08
CA PRO A 119 -7.93 22.72 1.69
C PRO A 119 -8.87 22.34 2.85
N ASN A 120 -9.93 23.13 3.04
CA ASN A 120 -10.91 22.90 4.13
C ASN A 120 -11.89 21.75 3.85
N LYS A 121 -11.82 21.15 2.66
CA LYS A 121 -12.69 20.05 2.18
C LYS A 121 -11.79 18.89 1.72
N GLY A 122 -12.27 17.66 1.87
CA GLY A 122 -11.51 16.45 1.51
C GLY A 122 -10.50 15.99 2.56
N ILE A 123 -10.50 16.60 3.74
CA ILE A 123 -9.73 16.12 4.91
C ILE A 123 -10.68 15.27 5.78
N TYR A 124 -10.30 14.02 6.05
CA TYR A 124 -11.05 13.16 6.96
C TYR A 124 -11.10 13.79 8.37
N PRO A 125 -12.22 13.68 9.12
CA PRO A 125 -12.29 14.10 10.51
C PRO A 125 -11.15 13.46 11.31
N ASN A 126 -10.43 14.26 12.12
CA ASN A 126 -9.23 13.87 12.89
C ASN A 126 -7.93 13.59 12.12
N PHE A 127 -7.92 13.72 10.78
CA PHE A 127 -6.72 13.61 9.93
C PHE A 127 -6.11 14.99 9.56
N ARG A 128 -6.37 16.01 10.36
CA ARG A 128 -5.67 17.30 10.23
C ARG A 128 -4.23 17.14 10.73
N SER A 129 -3.34 18.04 10.29
CA SER A 129 -2.02 18.19 10.91
C SER A 129 -2.18 18.33 12.42
N GLN A 130 -1.87 17.28 13.18
CA GLN A 130 -1.85 17.34 14.65
C GLN A 130 -0.61 18.07 15.16
N SER A 131 0.39 18.24 14.29
CA SER A 131 1.58 18.99 14.66
C SER A 131 1.24 20.47 14.67
N ASN A 132 1.57 21.14 15.78
CA ASN A 132 1.60 22.60 15.91
C ASN A 132 2.72 23.22 15.03
N ARG A 133 3.10 22.53 13.94
CA ARG A 133 4.21 22.87 13.06
C ARG A 133 3.63 23.58 11.84
N TYR A 134 3.92 24.86 11.75
CA TYR A 134 3.66 25.65 10.56
C TYR A 134 4.69 25.28 9.50
N TYR A 135 4.22 24.78 8.35
CA TYR A 135 5.05 24.59 7.17
C TYR A 135 4.78 25.73 6.18
N PRO A 136 5.82 26.33 5.56
CA PRO A 136 5.62 27.37 4.53
C PRO A 136 4.90 26.84 3.29
N GLU A 137 5.04 25.54 3.00
CA GLU A 137 4.26 24.81 1.99
C GLU A 137 3.99 23.38 2.50
N TYR A 138 2.79 22.87 2.28
CA TYR A 138 2.42 21.48 2.56
C TYR A 138 2.58 20.64 1.29
N LEU A 139 3.45 19.63 1.34
CA LEU A 139 3.49 18.59 0.32
C LEU A 139 2.39 17.58 0.62
N SER A 140 1.58 17.25 -0.38
CA SER A 140 0.46 16.31 -0.23
C SER A 140 0.35 15.42 -1.45
N ILE A 141 -0.12 14.19 -1.25
CA ILE A 141 -0.37 13.24 -2.34
C ILE A 141 -1.89 13.10 -2.48
N ILE A 142 -2.41 13.31 -3.70
CA ILE A 142 -3.84 13.17 -3.95
C ILE A 142 -4.18 11.69 -4.09
N ILE A 143 -5.19 11.23 -3.33
CA ILE A 143 -5.83 9.93 -3.54
C ILE A 143 -7.01 10.17 -4.48
N PRO A 144 -6.96 9.70 -5.73
CA PRO A 144 -8.04 9.94 -6.69
C PRO A 144 -9.30 9.17 -6.30
N SER A 145 -10.47 9.83 -6.38
CA SER A 145 -11.75 9.11 -6.39
C SER A 145 -11.97 8.50 -7.77
N LYS A 146 -12.40 7.23 -7.85
CA LYS A 146 -12.98 6.73 -9.11
C LYS A 146 -14.22 7.59 -9.43
N LYS A 147 -14.26 8.14 -10.65
CA LYS A 147 -15.50 8.70 -11.21
C LYS A 147 -16.42 7.56 -11.62
#